data_AF-A0A7T7S1X9-F1
#
_entry.id   AF-A0A7T7S1X9-F1
#
_cell.length_a   1.000
_cell.length_b   1.000
_cell.length_c   1.000
_cell.angle_alpha   90.00
_cell.angle_beta   90.00
_cell.angle_gamma   90.00
#
_symmetry.space_group_name_H-M   'P 1'
#
loop_
_entity.id
_entity.type
_entity.pdbx_description
1 polymer ?
#
loop_
_entity_poly.entity_id
_entity_poly.type
_entity_poly.pdbx_seq_one_letter_code
_entity_poly.pdbx_strand_id
1 'polypeptide(L)'
;MYLLDANVLIDAKNRYYAFDIAPGFWAWLDGVLVGGRACSIKAVYDELVLGNDELSKWARDHKSFFKPVDQHVVRYFQPLSAWAASQSFTQAALNAFAADAADYLLVAFGAAYQCTVVTNERPDPKSHKRVKIPDACNALEVAWDTPWNMLRATGAVLKV
;
A
#
# COMPACT_ATOMS: atom_id res chain seq x y z
N MET A 1 1.39 1.26 12.84
CA MET A 1 1.40 2.27 11.76
C MET A 1 0.82 1.63 10.52
N TYR A 2 0.00 2.34 9.76
CA TYR A 2 -0.59 1.85 8.50
C TYR A 2 0.30 2.18 7.30
N LEU A 3 0.39 1.27 6.35
CA LEU A 3 1.14 1.43 5.11
C LEU A 3 0.18 1.35 3.92
N LEU A 4 -0.05 2.47 3.27
CA LEU A 4 -1.08 2.61 2.23
C LEU A 4 -0.53 2.18 0.86
N ASP A 5 -1.25 1.26 0.22
CA ASP A 5 -1.11 0.89 -1.20
C ASP A 5 -1.61 2.03 -2.11
N ALA A 6 -1.03 2.15 -3.31
CA ALA A 6 -1.46 3.10 -4.34
C ALA A 6 -2.93 2.92 -4.69
N ASN A 7 -3.39 1.67 -4.82
CA ASN A 7 -4.77 1.39 -5.22
C ASN A 7 -5.80 1.95 -4.23
N VAL A 8 -5.45 2.08 -2.95
CA VAL A 8 -6.32 2.64 -1.92
C VAL A 8 -6.57 4.11 -2.20
N LEU A 9 -5.52 4.85 -2.55
CA LEU A 9 -5.57 6.28 -2.84
C LEU A 9 -6.24 6.54 -4.19
N ILE A 10 -5.94 5.71 -5.19
CA ILE A 10 -6.53 5.78 -6.54
C ILE A 10 -8.03 5.49 -6.48
N ASP A 11 -8.46 4.40 -5.83
CA ASP A 11 -9.88 4.06 -5.70
C ASP A 11 -10.63 5.07 -4.81
N ALA A 12 -9.99 5.58 -3.76
CA ALA A 12 -10.58 6.65 -2.93
C ALA A 12 -10.93 7.85 -3.82
N LYS A 13 -9.95 8.37 -4.57
CA LYS A 13 -10.17 9.51 -5.47
C LYS A 13 -11.19 9.23 -6.58
N ASN A 14 -11.13 8.05 -7.21
CA ASN A 14 -11.95 7.76 -8.39
C ASN A 14 -13.38 7.26 -8.09
N ARG A 15 -13.70 6.86 -6.84
CA ARG A 15 -15.00 6.26 -6.51
C ARG A 15 -15.78 7.02 -5.44
N TYR A 16 -15.30 6.97 -4.20
CA TYR A 16 -16.11 7.35 -3.03
C TYR A 16 -15.67 8.67 -2.41
N TYR A 17 -14.43 9.07 -2.66
CA TYR A 17 -13.77 10.17 -1.99
C TYR A 17 -13.06 11.09 -2.99
N ALA A 18 -13.72 11.46 -4.09
CA ALA A 18 -13.20 12.49 -5.00
C ALA A 18 -12.93 13.79 -4.21
N PHE A 19 -11.89 14.54 -4.57
CA PHE A 19 -11.42 15.68 -3.78
C PHE A 19 -12.48 16.79 -3.65
N ASP A 20 -13.24 17.03 -4.71
CA ASP A 20 -14.31 18.03 -4.78
C ASP A 20 -15.59 17.59 -4.06
N ILE A 21 -15.91 16.29 -4.07
CA ILE A 21 -17.12 15.72 -3.46
C ILE A 21 -16.93 15.42 -1.97
N ALA A 22 -15.76 14.92 -1.57
CA ALA A 22 -15.49 14.43 -0.22
C ALA A 22 -14.16 14.95 0.36
N PRO A 23 -13.97 16.27 0.47
CA PRO A 23 -12.72 16.86 0.99
C PRO A 23 -12.41 16.41 2.43
N GLY A 24 -13.44 16.06 3.22
CA GLY A 24 -13.27 15.55 4.58
C GLY A 24 -12.49 14.24 4.70
N PHE A 25 -12.49 13.40 3.65
CA PHE A 25 -11.63 12.20 3.59
C PHE A 25 -10.16 12.58 3.52
N TRP A 26 -9.81 13.51 2.62
CA TRP A 26 -8.44 13.94 2.44
C TRP A 26 -7.91 14.70 3.65
N ALA A 27 -8.74 15.56 4.26
CA ALA A 27 -8.40 16.23 5.51
C ALA A 27 -8.17 15.24 6.68
N TRP A 28 -8.99 14.18 6.78
CA TRP A 28 -8.74 13.11 7.74
C TRP A 28 -7.43 12.38 7.45
N LEU A 29 -7.18 12.02 6.19
CA LEU A 29 -5.97 11.31 5.77
C LEU A 29 -4.72 12.13 6.14
N ASP A 30 -4.71 13.42 5.85
CA ASP A 30 -3.64 14.34 6.23
C ASP A 30 -3.40 14.31 7.75
N GLY A 31 -4.47 14.33 8.55
CA GLY A 31 -4.37 14.21 10.01
C GLY A 31 -3.76 12.89 10.48
N VAL A 32 -4.06 11.78 9.81
CA VAL A 32 -3.46 10.46 10.10
C VAL A 32 -1.98 10.43 9.71
N LEU A 33 -1.62 11.02 8.58
CA LEU A 33 -0.25 11.11 8.07
C LEU A 33 0.63 12.01 8.97
N VAL A 34 0.15 13.21 9.30
CA VAL A 34 0.82 14.15 10.23
C VAL A 34 0.99 13.53 11.61
N GLY A 35 -0.02 12.80 12.10
CA GLY A 35 0.05 12.07 13.36
C GLY A 35 0.98 10.85 13.36
N GLY A 36 1.66 10.54 12.25
CA GLY A 36 2.55 9.39 12.13
C GLY A 36 1.83 8.03 12.23
N ARG A 37 0.51 8.01 12.08
CA ARG A 37 -0.31 6.80 12.17
C ARG A 37 -0.37 6.06 10.85
N ALA A 38 -0.12 6.74 9.73
CA ALA A 38 0.02 6.14 8.41
C ALA A 38 1.19 6.74 7.63
N CYS A 39 1.66 5.98 6.66
CA CYS A 39 2.60 6.43 5.63
C CYS A 39 2.39 5.58 4.36
N SER A 40 3.21 5.84 3.34
CA SER A 40 3.35 4.95 2.20
C SER A 40 4.83 4.87 1.80
N ILE A 41 5.17 4.18 0.73
CA ILE A 41 6.55 4.02 0.24
C ILE A 41 6.80 4.86 -1.01
N LYS A 42 8.08 5.14 -1.29
CA LYS A 42 8.50 5.89 -2.48
C LYS A 42 7.99 5.26 -3.79
N ALA A 43 7.92 3.92 -3.87
CA ALA A 43 7.41 3.25 -5.07
C ALA A 43 5.94 3.63 -5.36
N VAL A 44 5.09 3.71 -4.32
CA VAL A 44 3.72 4.21 -4.45
C VAL A 44 3.71 5.68 -4.88
N TYR A 45 4.58 6.52 -4.32
CA TYR A 45 4.71 7.90 -4.79
C TYR A 45 5.02 7.97 -6.29
N ASP A 46 6.01 7.19 -6.74
CA ASP A 46 6.45 7.17 -8.13
C ASP A 46 5.31 6.76 -9.07
N GLU A 47 4.44 5.83 -8.64
CA GLU A 47 3.24 5.44 -9.37
C GLU A 47 2.21 6.59 -9.43
N LEU A 48 1.86 7.18 -8.29
CA LEU A 48 0.82 8.21 -8.21
C LEU A 48 1.18 9.46 -9.02
N VAL A 49 2.46 9.86 -9.07
CA VAL A 49 2.85 11.08 -9.80
C VAL A 49 2.79 10.92 -11.32
N LEU A 50 2.69 9.70 -11.85
CA LEU A 50 2.53 9.44 -13.28
C LEU A 50 1.10 9.71 -13.79
N GLY A 51 0.09 9.68 -12.92
CA GLY A 51 -1.33 9.82 -13.30
C GLY A 51 -1.72 11.21 -13.86
N ASN A 52 -0.90 12.24 -13.65
CA ASN A 52 -1.11 13.62 -14.11
C ASN A 52 -2.51 14.21 -13.79
N ASP A 53 -3.02 13.92 -12.61
CA ASP A 53 -4.30 14.41 -12.10
C ASP A 53 -4.17 15.07 -10.72
N GLU A 54 -5.31 15.41 -10.12
CA GLU A 54 -5.41 15.94 -8.75
C GLU A 54 -4.74 15.04 -7.69
N LEU A 55 -4.81 13.72 -7.83
CA LEU A 55 -4.12 12.80 -6.93
C LEU A 55 -2.60 12.89 -7.08
N SER A 56 -2.12 13.03 -8.32
CA SER A 56 -0.70 13.27 -8.60
C SER A 56 -0.20 14.58 -7.97
N LYS A 57 -1.04 15.62 -7.92
CA LYS A 57 -0.72 16.88 -7.24
C LYS A 57 -0.67 16.68 -5.73
N TRP A 58 -1.70 16.05 -5.14
CA TRP A 58 -1.71 15.73 -3.72
C TRP A 58 -0.48 14.92 -3.30
N ALA A 59 -0.09 13.91 -4.08
CA ALA A 59 1.11 13.11 -3.80
C ALA A 59 2.41 13.94 -3.79
N ARG A 60 2.55 14.92 -4.70
CA ARG A 60 3.70 15.84 -4.73
C ARG A 60 3.76 16.73 -3.48
N ASP A 61 2.60 17.24 -3.05
CA ASP A 61 2.48 18.06 -1.84
C ASP A 61 2.76 17.23 -0.55
N HIS A 62 2.55 15.91 -0.62
CA HIS A 62 2.66 14.95 0.47
C HIS A 62 3.94 14.09 0.43
N LYS A 63 4.96 14.52 -0.34
CA LYS A 63 6.17 13.74 -0.61
C LYS A 63 6.88 13.18 0.64
N SER A 64 6.84 13.91 1.76
CA SER A 64 7.51 13.51 3.02
C SER A 64 6.91 12.26 3.68
N PHE A 65 5.68 11.89 3.32
CA PHE A 65 4.99 10.71 3.85
C PHE A 65 5.31 9.42 3.09
N PHE A 66 5.97 9.53 1.94
CA PHE A 66 6.43 8.39 1.16
C PHE A 66 7.87 8.04 1.53
N LYS A 67 8.05 6.89 2.19
CA LYS A 67 9.32 6.48 2.76
C LYS A 67 10.17 5.72 1.73
N PRO A 68 11.48 6.03 1.62
CA PRO A 68 12.37 5.25 0.77
C PRO A 68 12.57 3.84 1.35
N VAL A 69 12.97 2.93 0.49
CA VAL A 69 13.48 1.61 0.90
C VAL A 69 14.88 1.80 1.49
N ASP A 70 15.16 1.12 2.60
CA ASP A 70 16.46 1.10 3.23
C ASP A 70 16.97 -0.33 3.43
N GLN A 71 18.13 -0.46 4.09
CA GLN A 71 18.75 -1.76 4.34
C GLN A 71 17.92 -2.68 5.23
N HIS A 72 17.02 -2.16 6.08
CA HIS A 72 16.15 -2.99 6.90
C HIS A 72 15.11 -3.68 6.01
N VAL A 73 14.49 -2.92 5.10
CA VAL A 73 13.54 -3.44 4.11
C VAL A 73 14.18 -4.50 3.21
N VAL A 74 15.40 -4.26 2.74
CA VAL A 74 16.13 -5.18 1.84
C VAL A 74 16.33 -6.58 2.46
N ARG A 75 16.41 -6.69 3.80
CA ARG A 75 16.55 -8.01 4.48
C ARG A 75 15.36 -8.93 4.23
N TYR A 76 14.19 -8.38 3.92
CA TYR A 76 12.97 -9.14 3.67
C TYR A 76 12.79 -9.54 2.20
N PHE A 77 13.70 -9.10 1.31
CA PHE A 77 13.61 -9.45 -0.11
C PHE A 77 13.81 -10.94 -0.35
N GLN A 78 14.86 -11.53 0.22
CA GLN A 78 15.13 -12.95 0.05
C GLN A 78 14.01 -13.83 0.64
N PRO A 79 13.53 -13.62 1.88
CA PRO A 79 12.39 -14.37 2.41
C PRO A 79 11.14 -14.26 1.53
N LEU A 80 10.79 -13.06 1.07
CA LEU A 80 9.61 -12.83 0.23
C LEU A 80 9.71 -13.52 -1.13
N SER A 81 10.87 -13.41 -1.79
CA SER A 81 11.11 -14.09 -3.05
C SER A 81 11.16 -15.61 -2.91
N ALA A 82 11.72 -16.14 -1.81
CA ALA A 82 11.75 -17.57 -1.54
C ALA A 82 10.35 -18.14 -1.32
N TRP A 83 9.51 -17.44 -0.55
CA TRP A 83 8.11 -17.82 -0.40
C TRP A 83 7.37 -17.78 -1.74
N ALA A 84 7.49 -16.70 -2.51
CA ALA A 84 6.81 -16.57 -3.80
C ALA A 84 7.22 -17.71 -4.75
N ALA A 85 8.52 -18.04 -4.81
CA ALA A 85 9.04 -19.13 -5.62
C ALA A 85 8.61 -20.53 -5.14
N SER A 86 8.23 -20.69 -3.86
CA SER A 86 7.71 -21.96 -3.35
C SER A 86 6.22 -22.18 -3.67
N GLN A 87 5.52 -21.15 -4.16
CA GLN A 87 4.12 -21.25 -4.57
C GLN A 87 3.99 -21.69 -6.02
N SER A 88 2.79 -22.13 -6.41
CA SER A 88 2.48 -22.52 -7.80
C SER A 88 2.21 -21.31 -8.73
N PHE A 89 2.91 -20.20 -8.53
CA PHE A 89 2.80 -19.02 -9.41
C PHE A 89 3.46 -19.29 -10.76
N THR A 90 2.88 -18.73 -11.82
CA THR A 90 3.53 -18.71 -13.14
C THR A 90 4.78 -17.82 -13.11
N GLN A 91 5.76 -18.10 -13.97
CA GLN A 91 6.96 -17.25 -14.08
C GLN A 91 6.62 -15.79 -14.39
N ALA A 92 5.59 -15.54 -15.20
CA ALA A 92 5.09 -14.20 -15.48
C ALA A 92 4.59 -13.49 -14.21
N ALA A 93 3.88 -14.22 -13.32
CA ALA A 93 3.41 -13.68 -12.05
C ALA A 93 4.57 -13.35 -11.10
N LEU A 94 5.58 -14.21 -11.03
CA LEU A 94 6.79 -13.98 -10.22
C LEU A 94 7.58 -12.78 -10.75
N ASN A 95 7.75 -12.69 -12.07
CA ASN A 95 8.44 -11.58 -12.70
C ASN A 95 7.66 -10.28 -12.50
N ALA A 96 6.34 -10.28 -12.65
CA ALA A 96 5.51 -9.11 -12.39
C ALA A 96 5.61 -8.70 -10.92
N PHE A 97 5.51 -9.63 -9.97
CA PHE A 97 5.64 -9.32 -8.55
C PHE A 97 7.03 -8.74 -8.22
N ALA A 98 8.10 -9.23 -8.85
CA ALA A 98 9.46 -8.71 -8.65
C ALA A 98 9.76 -7.40 -9.42
N ALA A 99 9.09 -7.17 -10.57
CA ALA A 99 9.35 -6.05 -11.46
C ALA A 99 8.39 -4.85 -11.23
N ASP A 100 7.17 -5.10 -10.77
CA ASP A 100 6.10 -4.11 -10.56
C ASP A 100 6.14 -3.60 -9.11
N ALA A 101 7.34 -3.18 -8.70
CA ALA A 101 7.86 -3.30 -7.33
C ALA A 101 7.20 -2.42 -6.26
N ALA A 102 6.01 -1.85 -6.45
CA ALA A 102 5.27 -1.24 -5.35
C ALA A 102 4.78 -2.33 -4.38
N ASP A 103 4.03 -3.33 -4.86
CA ASP A 103 3.45 -4.41 -4.04
C ASP A 103 4.53 -5.16 -3.24
N TYR A 104 5.61 -5.57 -3.91
CA TYR A 104 6.73 -6.28 -3.29
C TYR A 104 7.43 -5.44 -2.23
N LEU A 105 7.75 -4.17 -2.54
CA LEU A 105 8.40 -3.27 -1.59
C LEU A 105 7.48 -2.94 -0.41
N LEU A 106 6.16 -2.90 -0.64
CA LEU A 106 5.18 -2.57 0.37
C LEU A 106 5.05 -3.70 1.40
N VAL A 107 5.02 -4.97 0.96
CA VAL A 107 5.07 -6.12 1.86
C VAL A 107 6.40 -6.18 2.63
N ALA A 108 7.53 -5.99 1.94
CA ALA A 108 8.85 -6.00 2.57
C ALA A 108 9.00 -4.87 3.61
N PHE A 109 8.49 -3.68 3.30
CA PHE A 109 8.50 -2.54 4.24
C PHE A 109 7.58 -2.82 5.43
N GLY A 110 6.40 -3.39 5.18
CA GLY A 110 5.47 -3.82 6.23
C GLY A 110 6.12 -4.80 7.20
N ALA A 111 6.87 -5.77 6.69
CA ALA A 111 7.62 -6.73 7.50
C ALA A 111 8.74 -6.07 8.32
N ALA A 112 9.56 -5.23 7.69
CA ALA A 112 10.69 -4.56 8.35
C ALA A 112 10.25 -3.61 9.48
N TYR A 113 9.14 -2.91 9.28
CA TYR A 113 8.68 -1.88 10.21
C TYR A 113 7.43 -2.27 11.01
N GLN A 114 7.04 -3.55 10.96
CA GLN A 114 5.83 -4.08 11.62
C GLN A 114 4.59 -3.20 11.36
N CYS A 115 4.43 -2.76 10.12
CA CYS A 115 3.30 -1.95 9.71
C CYS A 115 2.11 -2.83 9.32
N THR A 116 0.92 -2.27 9.43
CA THR A 116 -0.28 -2.87 8.85
C THR A 116 -0.44 -2.39 7.41
N VAL A 117 -0.26 -3.28 6.44
CA VAL A 117 -0.46 -2.99 5.02
C VAL A 117 -1.94 -2.79 4.73
N VAL A 118 -2.29 -1.66 4.11
CA VAL A 118 -3.68 -1.33 3.76
C VAL A 118 -3.84 -1.43 2.26
N THR A 119 -4.73 -2.33 1.81
CA THR A 119 -4.95 -2.62 0.38
C THR A 119 -6.42 -2.92 0.11
N ASN A 120 -6.88 -2.65 -1.12
CA ASN A 120 -8.22 -3.06 -1.59
C ASN A 120 -8.26 -4.52 -2.08
N GLU A 121 -7.12 -5.21 -2.13
CA GLU A 121 -7.07 -6.61 -2.55
C GLU A 121 -7.76 -7.56 -1.56
N ARG A 122 -8.22 -8.69 -2.09
CA ARG A 122 -8.65 -9.84 -1.30
C ARG A 122 -7.65 -10.98 -1.45
N PRO A 123 -7.42 -11.78 -0.39
CA PRO A 123 -6.59 -12.96 -0.48
C PRO A 123 -7.16 -13.91 -1.53
N ASP A 124 -6.28 -14.52 -2.31
CA ASP A 124 -6.59 -15.57 -3.27
C ASP A 124 -5.45 -16.60 -3.26
N PRO A 125 -5.40 -17.49 -2.25
CA PRO A 125 -4.32 -18.46 -2.11
C PRO A 125 -4.25 -19.48 -3.27
N LYS A 126 -5.30 -19.53 -4.11
CA LYS A 126 -5.37 -20.38 -5.31
C LYS A 126 -4.94 -19.62 -6.57
N SER A 127 -4.52 -18.37 -6.44
CA SER A 127 -4.08 -17.59 -7.58
C SER A 127 -2.77 -18.13 -8.12
N HIS A 128 -2.74 -18.44 -9.41
CA HIS A 128 -1.52 -18.83 -10.12
C HIS A 128 -0.94 -17.68 -10.95
N LYS A 129 -1.78 -16.68 -11.28
CA LYS A 129 -1.48 -15.63 -12.26
C LYS A 129 -1.01 -14.32 -11.65
N ARG A 130 -1.23 -14.11 -10.35
CA ARG A 130 -0.83 -12.89 -9.65
C ARG A 130 -0.57 -13.20 -8.19
N VAL A 131 0.51 -12.65 -7.64
CA VAL A 131 0.76 -12.64 -6.20
C VAL A 131 -0.12 -11.57 -5.58
N LYS A 132 -0.92 -11.93 -4.59
CA LYS A 132 -1.79 -10.99 -3.87
C LYS A 132 -1.07 -10.42 -2.66
N ILE A 133 -1.25 -9.13 -2.41
CA ILE A 133 -0.66 -8.45 -1.24
C ILE A 133 -1.07 -9.15 0.06
N PRO A 134 -2.37 -9.45 0.32
CA PRO A 134 -2.79 -10.19 1.51
C PRO A 134 -2.07 -11.52 1.72
N ASP A 135 -1.88 -12.31 0.66
CA ASP A 135 -1.26 -13.63 0.75
C ASP A 135 0.24 -13.50 1.04
N ALA A 136 0.91 -12.52 0.42
CA ALA A 136 2.30 -12.20 0.69
C ALA A 136 2.52 -11.64 2.10
N CYS A 137 1.60 -10.80 2.59
CA CYS A 137 1.60 -10.32 3.97
C CYS A 137 1.46 -11.48 4.97
N ASN A 138 0.49 -12.37 4.75
CA ASN A 138 0.29 -13.55 5.61
C ASN A 138 1.55 -14.43 5.69
N ALA A 139 2.23 -14.62 4.57
CA ALA A 139 3.43 -15.46 4.51
C ALA A 139 4.62 -14.89 5.30
N LEU A 140 4.71 -13.57 5.42
CA LEU A 140 5.76 -12.87 6.16
C LEU A 140 5.29 -12.42 7.55
N GLU A 141 4.12 -12.90 8.00
CA GLU A 141 3.50 -12.51 9.27
C GLU A 141 3.29 -10.99 9.41
N VAL A 142 3.07 -10.32 8.27
CA VAL A 142 2.76 -8.89 8.21
C VAL A 142 1.26 -8.72 8.38
N ALA A 143 0.86 -7.86 9.31
CA ALA A 143 -0.53 -7.47 9.42
C ALA A 143 -0.98 -6.76 8.14
N TRP A 144 -2.18 -7.07 7.66
CA TRP A 144 -2.80 -6.35 6.56
C TRP A 144 -4.27 -6.12 6.86
N ASP A 145 -4.84 -5.07 6.28
CA ASP A 145 -6.22 -4.71 6.50
C ASP A 145 -6.82 -3.94 5.31
N THR A 146 -8.13 -3.71 5.35
CA THR A 146 -8.86 -2.92 4.37
C THR A 146 -8.86 -1.43 4.74
N PRO A 147 -9.02 -0.52 3.76
CA PRO A 147 -9.16 0.91 4.05
C PRO A 147 -10.32 1.22 4.99
N TRP A 148 -11.39 0.42 4.91
CA TRP A 148 -12.57 0.55 5.75
C TRP A 148 -12.27 0.28 7.24
N ASN A 149 -11.48 -0.75 7.53
CA ASN A 149 -11.09 -1.03 8.90
C ASN A 149 -10.06 -0.02 9.42
N MET A 150 -9.15 0.47 8.56
CA MET A 150 -8.26 1.59 8.89
C MET A 150 -9.07 2.85 9.27
N LEU A 151 -10.09 3.21 8.50
CA LEU A 151 -10.97 4.34 8.81
C LEU A 151 -11.59 4.20 10.21
N ARG A 152 -12.14 3.02 10.54
CA ARG A 152 -12.71 2.76 11.86
C ARG A 152 -11.68 2.82 12.98
N ALA A 153 -10.55 2.13 12.81
CA ALA A 153 -9.52 2.01 13.83
C ALA A 153 -8.83 3.36 14.13
N THR A 154 -8.76 4.26 13.14
CA THR A 154 -8.21 5.60 13.33
C THR A 154 -9.22 6.63 13.84
N GLY A 155 -10.49 6.25 13.99
CA GLY A 155 -11.57 7.13 14.45
C GLY A 155 -12.00 8.15 13.40
N ALA A 156 -12.00 7.79 12.12
CA ALA A 156 -12.32 8.70 11.02
C ALA A 156 -13.72 9.29 11.18
N VAL A 157 -13.80 10.63 11.13
CA VAL A 157 -15.06 11.38 11.01
C VAL A 157 -14.87 12.37 9.86
N LEU A 158 -15.56 12.13 8.75
CA LEU A 158 -15.40 12.91 7.52
C LEU A 158 -16.25 14.17 7.62
N LYS A 159 -15.65 15.26 8.10
CA LYS A 159 -16.30 16.58 8.21
C LYS A 159 -15.88 17.46 7.04
N VAL A 160 -16.80 18.28 6.58
CA VAL A 160 -16.55 19.38 5.63
C VAL A 160 -16.23 20.64 6.42
#